data_AF-A0A966T5F2-F1
#
_entry.id   AF-A0A966T5F2-F1
#
_cell.length_a   1.000
_cell.length_b   1.000
_cell.length_c   1.000
_cell.angle_alpha   90.00
_cell.angle_beta   90.00
_cell.angle_gamma   90.00
#
_symmetry.space_group_name_H-M   'P 1'
#
loop_
_entity.id
_entity.type
_entity.pdbx_description
1 polymer ?
#
loop_
_entity_poly.entity_id
_entity_poly.type
_entity_poly.pdbx_seq_one_letter_code
_entity_poly.pdbx_strand_id
1 'polypeptide(L)' 'MRKTKVIATLGPATASPEMINALVQAGADVLRINCSHVTTAELRERIAL' A
#
# COMPACT_ATOMS: atom_id res chain seq x y z
N MET A 1 -6.82 -3.67 -22.38
CA MET A 1 -6.69 -2.65 -21.32
C MET A 1 -7.68 -2.97 -20.19
N ARG A 2 -7.21 -3.06 -18.94
CA ARG A 2 -8.10 -3.25 -17.78
C ARG A 2 -8.81 -1.94 -17.46
N LYS A 3 -10.13 -1.98 -17.28
CA LYS A 3 -10.95 -0.79 -16.92
C LYS A 3 -11.15 -0.65 -15.40
N THR A 4 -11.34 -1.77 -14.70
CA THR A 4 -11.52 -1.80 -13.24
C THR A 4 -10.19 -1.58 -12.54
N LYS A 5 -10.20 -0.76 -11.49
CA LYS A 5 -9.02 -0.47 -10.66
C LYS A 5 -8.94 -1.43 -9.48
N VAL A 6 -7.72 -1.80 -9.07
CA VAL A 6 -7.47 -2.66 -7.90
C VAL A 6 -6.86 -1.84 -6.79
N ILE A 7 -7.49 -1.93 -5.62
CA ILE A 7 -7.03 -1.30 -4.39
C ILE A 7 -6.51 -2.39 -3.46
N ALA A 8 -5.25 -2.30 -3.03
CA ALA A 8 -4.65 -3.22 -2.07
C ALA A 8 -4.41 -2.51 -0.74
N THR A 9 -4.85 -3.11 0.38
CA THR A 9 -4.60 -2.53 1.70
C THR A 9 -3.23 -2.97 2.22
N LEU A 10 -2.38 -2.00 2.59
CA LEU A 10 -1.09 -2.26 3.19
C LEU A 10 -1.26 -2.69 4.65
N GLY A 11 -0.50 -3.71 5.03
CA GLY A 11 -0.40 -4.22 6.39
C GLY A 11 1.04 -4.58 6.73
N PRO A 12 1.31 -5.14 7.92
CA PRO A 12 2.66 -5.51 8.33
C PRO A 12 3.38 -6.42 7.33
N ALA A 13 2.67 -7.37 6.72
CA ALA A 13 3.22 -8.31 5.73
C ALA A 13 3.53 -7.68 4.36
N THR A 14 3.05 -6.46 4.10
CA THR A 14 3.16 -5.80 2.78
C THR A 14 3.75 -4.39 2.85
N ALA A 15 4.33 -4.00 3.99
CA ALA A 15 4.86 -2.66 4.21
C ALA A 15 6.31 -2.48 3.72
N SER A 16 7.02 -3.57 3.35
CA SER A 16 8.39 -3.45 2.84
C SER A 16 8.41 -2.91 1.40
N PRO A 17 9.46 -2.16 1.00
CA PRO A 17 9.58 -1.67 -0.37
C PRO A 17 9.51 -2.78 -1.43
N GLU A 18 10.07 -3.95 -1.15
CA GLU A 18 10.06 -5.10 -2.04
C GLU A 18 8.64 -5.63 -2.25
N MET A 19 7.86 -5.70 -1.17
CA MET A 19 6.46 -6.15 -1.27
C MET A 19 5.55 -5.12 -1.92
N ILE A 20 5.79 -3.83 -1.68
CA ILE A 20 5.09 -2.76 -2.38
C ILE A 20 5.35 -2.86 -3.88
N ASN A 21 6.60 -3.05 -4.30
CA ASN A 21 6.94 -3.24 -5.72
C ASN A 21 6.24 -4.50 -6.29
N ALA A 22 6.27 -5.62 -5.56
CA ALA A 22 5.60 -6.85 -5.99
C ALA A 22 4.07 -6.64 -6.18
N LEU A 23 3.42 -5.88 -5.30
CA LEU A 23 1.99 -5.54 -5.43
C LEU A 23 1.70 -4.66 -6.65
N VAL A 24 2.57 -3.70 -6.94
CA VAL A 24 2.45 -2.85 -8.14
C VAL A 24 2.63 -3.69 -9.41
N GLN A 25 3.64 -4.56 -9.46
CA GLN A 25 3.85 -5.48 -10.59
C GLN A 25 2.70 -6.48 -10.77
N ALA A 26 2.07 -6.90 -9.67
CA ALA A 26 0.87 -7.74 -9.70
C ALA A 26 -0.40 -7.00 -10.15
N GLY A 27 -0.35 -5.67 -10.30
CA GLY A 27 -1.44 -4.86 -10.86
C GLY A 27 -2.32 -4.14 -9.84
N ALA A 28 -1.79 -3.83 -8.65
CA ALA A 28 -2.41 -2.85 -7.76
C ALA A 28 -2.30 -1.43 -8.36
N ASP A 29 -3.42 -0.70 -8.45
CA ASP A 29 -3.41 0.70 -8.91
C ASP A 29 -3.31 1.68 -7.73
N VAL A 30 -3.87 1.30 -6.57
CA VAL A 30 -3.92 2.14 -5.36
C VAL A 30 -3.53 1.30 -4.16
N LEU A 31 -2.65 1.85 -3.34
CA LEU A 31 -2.29 1.29 -2.04
C LEU A 31 -3.05 2.05 -0.96
N ARG A 32 -3.86 1.33 -0.18
CA ARG A 32 -4.66 1.87 0.91
C ARG A 32 -3.92 1.67 2.22
N ILE A 33 -3.78 2.73 3.00
CA ILE A 33 -3.37 2.66 4.41
C ILE A 33 -4.63 2.78 5.27
N ASN A 34 -4.87 1.79 6.14
CA ASN A 34 -6.03 1.83 7.03
C ASN A 34 -5.70 2.59 8.33
N CYS A 35 -6.11 3.85 8.41
CA CYS A 35 -5.82 4.73 9.53
C CYS A 35 -6.44 4.30 10.87
N SER A 36 -7.40 3.37 10.89
CA SER A 36 -7.94 2.83 12.15
C SER A 36 -6.91 2.09 13.01
N HIS A 37 -5.75 1.74 12.44
CA HIS A 37 -4.69 0.98 13.10
C HIS A 37 -3.32 1.64 13.03
N VAL A 38 -3.21 2.89 12.56
CA VAL A 38 -1.92 3.59 12.46
C VAL A 38 -2.00 4.97 13.10
N THR A 39 -0.93 5.36 13.77
CA THR A 39 -0.73 6.71 14.28
C THR A 39 -0.30 7.66 13.16
N THR A 40 -0.40 8.97 13.39
CA THR A 40 0.08 9.99 12.45
C THR A 40 1.59 9.89 12.18
N ALA A 41 2.36 9.47 13.18
CA ALA A 41 3.80 9.27 13.04
C ALA A 41 4.11 8.10 12.08
N GLU A 42 3.50 6.94 12.31
CA GLU A 42 3.66 5.77 11.44
C GLU A 42 3.12 6.02 10.02
N LEU A 43 2.05 6.81 9.89
CA LEU A 43 1.52 7.20 8.59
C LEU A 43 2.55 8.02 7.79
N ARG A 44 3.26 8.94 8.45
CA ARG A 44 4.29 9.76 7.82
C ARG A 44 5.42 8.91 7.25
N GLU A 45 5.87 7.91 8.01
CA GLU A 45 6.91 6.98 7.56
C GLU A 45 6.45 6.17 6.33
N ARG A 46 5.19 5.72 6.32
CA ARG A 46 4.63 4.91 5.22
C ARG A 46 4.39 5.69 3.92
N ILE A 47 4.18 7.00 3.98
CA ILE A 47 3.94 7.85 2.79
C ILE A 47 5.25 8.39 2.20
N ALA A 48 6.34 8.42 2.98
CA ALA A 48 7.62 8.98 2.56
C ALA A 48 8.45 8.07 1.61
N LEU A 49 7.94 6.88 1.27
CA LEU A 49 8.52 5.92 0.33
C LEU A 49 8.21 6.30 -1.12
#